data_AF-A0A2N5ZUC3-F1
#
_entry.id   AF-A0A2N5ZUC3-F1
#
_cell.length_a   1.000
_cell.length_b   1.000
_cell.length_c   1.000
_cell.angle_alpha   90.00
_cell.angle_beta   90.00
_cell.angle_gamma   90.00
#
_symmetry.space_group_name_H-M   'P 1'
#
loop_
_entity.id
_entity.type
_entity.pdbx_description
1 polymer ?
#
loop_
_entity_poly.entity_id
_entity_poly.type
_entity_poly.pdbx_seq_one_letter_code
_entity_poly.pdbx_strand_id
1 'polypeptide(L)'
;MEEKLQNIADQMNIENDMIHFLFLIGIHESGRGFREYSKEEKTDLIELGGATVLYPYGYYEKMKTDSSEPYYVANPNKKLPNDFERETLIKKGIIAYFSDKL
;
A
#
# COMPACT_ATOMS: atom_id res chain seq x y z
N MET A 1 -12.26 12.37 -3.59
CA MET A 1 -11.11 11.51 -3.21
C MET A 1 -11.17 11.29 -1.71
N GLU A 2 -11.10 12.36 -0.93
CA GLU A 2 -11.20 12.32 0.54
C GLU A 2 -12.47 11.59 1.04
N GLU A 3 -13.65 11.89 0.49
CA GLU A 3 -14.89 11.17 0.84
C GLU A 3 -14.80 9.64 0.61
N LYS A 4 -14.15 9.21 -0.48
CA LYS A 4 -13.96 7.79 -0.78
C LYS A 4 -13.03 7.14 0.24
N LEU A 5 -11.95 7.81 0.60
CA LEU A 5 -11.02 7.34 1.64
C LEU A 5 -11.72 7.26 2.98
N GLN A 6 -12.53 8.26 3.32
CA GLN A 6 -13.33 8.24 4.55
C GLN A 6 -14.29 7.05 4.58
N ASN A 7 -15.03 6.79 3.51
CA ASN A 7 -15.93 5.65 3.44
C ASN A 7 -15.19 4.31 3.61
N ILE A 8 -13.99 4.16 3.01
CA ILE A 8 -13.16 2.96 3.18
C ILE A 8 -12.67 2.86 4.63
N ALA A 9 -12.20 3.96 5.23
CA ALA A 9 -11.76 3.98 6.62
C ALA A 9 -12.89 3.52 7.57
N ASP A 10 -14.10 4.03 7.37
CA ASP A 10 -15.28 3.67 8.16
C ASP A 10 -15.64 2.18 7.98
N GLN A 11 -15.60 1.66 6.74
CA GLN A 11 -15.86 0.25 6.44
C GLN A 11 -14.83 -0.69 7.08
N MET A 12 -13.56 -0.29 7.08
CA MET A 12 -12.46 -1.07 7.66
C MET A 12 -12.28 -0.81 9.16
N ASN A 13 -13.05 0.11 9.74
CA ASN A 13 -12.93 0.55 11.13
C ASN A 13 -11.50 0.98 11.51
N ILE A 14 -10.91 1.85 10.68
CA ILE A 14 -9.60 2.47 10.90
C ILE A 14 -9.71 4.00 10.84
N GLU A 15 -8.69 4.70 11.30
CA GLU A 15 -8.58 6.14 11.06
C GLU A 15 -8.29 6.42 9.58
N ASN A 16 -8.86 7.52 9.05
CA ASN A 16 -8.59 7.99 7.69
C ASN A 16 -7.20 8.62 7.61
N ASP A 17 -6.19 7.76 7.67
CA ASP A 17 -4.78 8.11 7.63
C ASP A 17 -4.05 7.15 6.67
N MET A 18 -3.19 7.71 5.81
CA MET A 18 -2.52 6.94 4.76
C MET A 18 -1.69 5.78 5.30
N ILE A 19 -1.04 5.96 6.45
CA ILE A 19 -0.19 4.92 7.04
C ILE A 19 -1.05 3.73 7.46
N HIS A 20 -2.24 3.98 8.02
CA HIS A 20 -3.19 2.92 8.39
C HIS A 20 -3.67 2.12 7.17
N PHE A 21 -4.02 2.80 6.07
CA PHE A 21 -4.38 2.11 4.82
C PHE A 21 -3.22 1.25 4.29
N LEU A 22 -2.01 1.82 4.18
CA LEU A 22 -0.85 1.10 3.66
C LEU A 22 -0.49 -0.09 4.53
N PHE A 23 -0.58 0.04 5.86
CA PHE A 23 -0.37 -1.05 6.79
C PHE A 23 -1.38 -2.20 6.56
N LEU A 24 -2.66 -1.86 6.39
CA LEU A 24 -3.72 -2.84 6.15
C LEU A 24 -3.56 -3.56 4.80
N ILE A 25 -3.18 -2.82 3.75
CA ILE A 25 -2.82 -3.39 2.45
C ILE A 25 -1.62 -4.33 2.59
N GLY A 26 -0.58 -3.91 3.32
CA GLY A 26 0.59 -4.73 3.61
C GLY A 26 0.23 -6.04 4.30
N ILE A 27 -0.63 -6.00 5.32
CA ILE A 27 -1.12 -7.21 5.99
C ILE A 27 -1.78 -8.16 4.98
N HIS A 28 -2.66 -7.64 4.12
CA HIS A 28 -3.35 -8.43 3.11
C HIS A 28 -2.36 -9.08 2.14
N GLU A 29 -1.48 -8.29 1.53
CA GLU A 29 -0.53 -8.77 0.51
C GLU A 29 0.55 -9.70 1.08
N SER A 30 0.90 -9.55 2.36
CA SER A 30 1.83 -10.46 3.03
C SER A 30 1.25 -11.86 3.26
N GLY A 31 -0.09 -12.00 3.24
CA GLY A 31 -0.78 -13.24 3.59
C GLY A 31 -0.65 -13.67 5.06
N ARG A 32 -0.06 -12.83 5.92
CA ARG A 32 0.23 -13.15 7.34
C ARG A 32 -1.01 -13.04 8.25
N GLY A 33 -2.07 -12.37 7.78
CA GLY A 33 -3.31 -12.18 8.54
C GLY A 33 -3.19 -11.20 9.71
N PHE A 34 -4.24 -11.06 10.51
CA PHE A 34 -4.22 -10.16 11.67
C PHE A 34 -3.58 -10.82 12.88
N ARG A 35 -2.56 -10.17 13.43
CA ARG A 35 -1.89 -10.51 14.69
C ARG A 35 -1.21 -9.28 15.28
N GLU A 36 -0.60 -9.43 16.44
CA GLU A 36 0.34 -8.42 16.94
C GLU A 36 1.60 -8.41 16.08
N TYR A 37 2.02 -7.20 15.72
CA TYR A 37 3.20 -6.93 14.90
C TYR A 37 4.17 -6.04 15.69
N SER A 38 5.47 -6.34 15.60
CA SER A 38 6.53 -5.47 16.13
C SER A 38 6.54 -4.14 15.38
N LYS A 39 7.29 -3.16 15.90
CA LYS A 39 7.42 -1.85 15.25
C LYS A 39 8.09 -1.97 13.87
N GLU A 40 9.09 -2.84 13.78
CA GLU A 40 9.82 -3.16 12.55
C GLU A 40 8.88 -3.84 11.56
N GLU A 41 8.14 -4.87 11.98
CA GLU A 41 7.19 -5.57 11.10
C GLU A 41 6.09 -4.63 10.57
N LYS A 42 5.62 -3.67 11.39
CA LYS A 42 4.67 -2.66 10.93
C LYS A 42 5.27 -1.78 9.83
N THR A 43 6.54 -1.40 9.98
CA THR A 43 7.25 -0.57 9.00
C THR A 43 7.38 -1.34 7.68
N ASP A 44 7.80 -2.61 7.73
CA ASP A 44 7.92 -3.47 6.55
C ASP A 44 6.57 -3.62 5.83
N LEU A 45 5.47 -3.81 6.57
CA LEU A 45 4.12 -3.93 6.00
C LEU A 45 3.65 -2.61 5.37
N ILE A 46 3.95 -1.46 5.96
CA ILE A 46 3.64 -0.15 5.37
C ILE A 46 4.42 0.04 4.05
N GLU A 47 5.70 -0.33 4.01
CA GLU A 47 6.51 -0.28 2.79
C GLU A 47 5.97 -1.22 1.71
N LEU A 48 5.58 -2.43 2.08
CA LEU A 48 4.93 -3.39 1.17
C LEU A 48 3.62 -2.83 0.60
N GLY A 49 2.77 -2.23 1.44
CA GLY A 49 1.55 -1.58 1.00
C GLY A 49 1.83 -0.42 0.04
N GLY A 50 2.85 0.39 0.34
CA GLY A 50 3.30 1.48 -0.52
C GLY A 50 3.76 0.99 -1.90
N ALA A 51 4.61 -0.05 -1.94
CA ALA A 51 5.07 -0.65 -3.18
C ALA A 51 3.90 -1.25 -4.00
N THR A 52 2.94 -1.89 -3.31
CA THR A 52 1.75 -2.46 -3.93
C THR A 52 0.91 -1.42 -4.65
N VAL A 53 0.60 -0.28 -4.01
CA VAL A 53 -0.25 0.76 -4.62
C VAL A 53 0.49 1.59 -5.67
N LEU A 54 1.83 1.62 -5.62
CA LEU A 54 2.67 2.35 -6.58
C LEU A 54 3.13 1.50 -7.77
N TYR A 55 3.07 0.17 -7.67
CA TYR A 55 3.41 -0.77 -8.74
C TYR A 55 2.61 -0.51 -10.05
N PRO A 56 1.28 -0.32 -10.04
CA PRO A 56 0.51 -0.03 -11.25
C PRO A 56 0.92 1.27 -11.97
N TYR A 57 1.55 2.20 -11.25
CA TYR A 57 2.06 3.45 -11.81
C TYR A 57 3.52 3.35 -12.32
N GLY A 58 4.13 2.16 -12.21
CA GLY A 58 5.46 1.85 -12.73
C GLY A 58 6.62 2.28 -11.84
N TYR A 59 6.37 2.72 -10.60
CA TYR A 59 7.42 3.07 -9.63
C TYR A 59 8.12 1.86 -9.02
N TYR A 60 7.45 0.71 -9.03
CA TYR A 60 7.98 -0.57 -8.61
C TYR A 60 7.78 -1.60 -9.70
N GLU A 61 8.64 -2.62 -9.71
CA GLU A 61 8.49 -3.83 -10.52
C GLU A 61 8.31 -5.01 -9.58
N LYS A 62 7.31 -5.86 -9.88
CA LYS A 62 7.05 -7.07 -9.12
C LYS A 62 7.97 -8.18 -9.63
N MET A 63 8.82 -8.69 -8.75
CA MET A 63 9.78 -9.74 -9.04
C MET A 63 9.19 -11.12 -8.73
N LYS A 64 9.59 -12.12 -9.50
CA LYS A 64 9.30 -13.52 -9.16
C LYS A 64 10.09 -13.90 -7.91
N THR A 65 9.44 -14.60 -7.00
CA THR A 65 10.02 -15.08 -5.75
C THR A 65 9.36 -16.40 -5.38
N ASP A 66 10.09 -17.26 -4.67
CA ASP A 66 9.52 -18.49 -4.07
C ASP A 66 8.78 -18.21 -2.76
N SER A 67 8.87 -16.98 -2.25
CA SER A 67 8.09 -16.51 -1.10
C SER A 67 6.61 -16.34 -1.46
N SER A 68 5.72 -16.57 -0.48
CA SER A 68 4.30 -16.22 -0.62
C SER A 68 4.07 -14.70 -0.66
N GLU A 69 4.98 -13.93 -0.07
CA GLU A 69 4.91 -12.47 -0.02
C GLU A 69 5.50 -11.85 -1.30
N PRO A 70 4.82 -10.88 -1.93
CA PRO A 70 5.28 -10.28 -3.16
C PRO A 70 6.58 -9.49 -2.94
N TYR A 71 7.54 -9.67 -3.83
CA TYR A 71 8.79 -8.91 -3.82
C TYR A 71 8.75 -7.79 -4.86
N TYR A 72 9.03 -6.57 -4.43
CA TYR A 72 9.06 -5.39 -5.29
C TYR A 72 10.44 -4.74 -5.30
N VAL A 73 10.86 -4.28 -6.47
CA VAL A 73 12.08 -3.48 -6.64
C VAL A 73 11.72 -2.12 -7.20
N ALA A 74 12.36 -1.06 -6.70
CA ALA A 74 12.14 0.29 -7.21
C ALA A 74 12.60 0.37 -8.67
N ASN A 75 11.80 1.01 -9.53
CA ASN A 75 12.14 1.17 -10.94
C ASN A 75 13.14 2.34 -11.10
N PRO A 76 14.41 2.10 -11.47
CA PRO A 76 15.42 3.16 -11.58
C PRO A 76 15.13 4.14 -12.73
N ASN A 77 14.28 3.77 -13.69
CA ASN A 77 13.94 4.61 -14.84
C ASN A 77 12.79 5.59 -14.54
N LYS A 78 12.14 5.47 -13.38
CA LYS A 78 11.10 6.42 -12.97
C LYS A 78 11.68 7.59 -12.21
N LYS A 79 11.36 8.80 -12.69
CA LYS A 79 11.60 10.02 -11.94
C LYS A 79 10.79 9.99 -10.64
N LEU A 80 11.47 10.22 -9.51
CA LEU A 80 10.83 10.33 -8.21
C LEU A 80 9.79 11.48 -8.24
N PRO A 81 8.55 11.22 -7.78
CA PRO A 81 7.55 12.26 -7.67
C PRO A 81 7.95 13.24 -6.57
N ASN A 82 7.50 14.49 -6.67
CA ASN A 82 7.56 15.39 -5.51
C ASN A 82 6.56 14.94 -4.43
N ASP A 83 6.63 15.52 -3.24
CA ASP A 83 5.81 15.09 -2.09
C ASP A 83 4.31 15.14 -2.37
N PHE A 84 3.83 16.19 -3.03
CA PHE A 84 2.41 16.35 -3.37
C PHE A 84 1.94 15.33 -4.42
N GLU A 85 2.75 15.09 -5.46
CA GLU A 85 2.50 14.07 -6.47
C GLU A 85 2.49 12.68 -5.83
N ARG A 86 3.44 12.39 -4.94
CA ARG A 86 3.57 11.12 -4.23
C ARG A 86 2.34 10.86 -3.38
N GLU A 87 1.92 11.83 -2.59
CA GLU A 87 0.71 11.73 -1.76
C GLU A 87 -0.53 11.45 -2.63
N THR A 88 -0.70 12.21 -3.72
CA THR A 88 -1.82 12.04 -4.65
C THR A 88 -1.82 10.65 -5.29
N LEU A 89 -0.65 10.13 -5.70
CA LEU A 89 -0.51 8.79 -6.28
C LEU A 89 -0.87 7.70 -5.27
N ILE A 90 -0.37 7.81 -4.03
CA ILE A 90 -0.68 6.85 -2.97
C ILE A 90 -2.18 6.85 -2.69
N LYS A 91 -2.81 8.02 -2.51
CA LYS A 91 -4.27 8.13 -2.28
C LYS A 91 -5.08 7.50 -3.41
N LYS A 92 -4.71 7.75 -4.67
CA LYS A 92 -5.35 7.12 -5.84
C LYS A 92 -5.16 5.61 -5.85
N GLY A 93 -3.95 5.14 -5.54
CA GLY A 93 -3.62 3.72 -5.49
C GLY A 93 -4.36 2.98 -4.37
N ILE A 94 -4.51 3.58 -3.18
CA ILE A 94 -5.33 3.05 -2.09
C ILE A 94 -6.78 2.88 -2.55
N ILE A 95 -7.38 3.93 -3.13
CA ILE A 95 -8.77 3.85 -3.61
C ILE A 95 -8.92 2.76 -4.67
N ALA A 96 -7.98 2.67 -5.62
CA ALA A 96 -8.01 1.67 -6.67
C ALA A 96 -7.89 0.25 -6.09
N TYR A 97 -6.98 0.05 -5.13
CA TYR A 97 -6.77 -1.23 -4.46
C TYR A 97 -8.05 -1.72 -3.77
N PHE A 98 -8.66 -0.88 -2.95
CA PHE A 98 -9.89 -1.26 -2.25
C PHE A 98 -11.10 -1.38 -3.19
N SER A 99 -11.15 -0.64 -4.29
CA SER A 99 -12.23 -0.79 -5.29
C SER A 99 -12.16 -2.08 -6.10
N ASP A 100 -10.98 -2.71 -6.20
CA ASP A 100 -10.79 -4.01 -6.87
C ASP A 100 -11.04 -5.20 -5.93
N LYS A 101 -10.88 -4.99 -4.61
CA LYS A 101 -10.94 -6.04 -3.59
C LYS A 101 -12.21 -6.04 -2.74
N LEU A 102 -13.01 -4.96 -2.77
CA LEU A 102 -14.36 -4.87 -2.21
C LEU A 102 -15.40 -5.10 -3.32
#